data_AF-A0A9P3LVC1-F1
#
_entry.id   AF-A0A9P3LVC1-F1
#
_cell.length_a   1.000
_cell.length_b   1.000
_cell.length_c   1.000
_cell.angle_alpha   90.00
_cell.angle_beta   90.00
_cell.angle_gamma   90.00
#
_symmetry.space_group_name_H-M   'P 1'
#
loop_
_entity.id
_entity.type
_entity.pdbx_description
1 polymer ?
#
loop_
_entity_poly.entity_id
_entity_poly.type
_entity_poly.pdbx_seq_one_letter_code
_entity_poly.pdbx_strand_id
1 'polypeptide(L)'
;MFHRHHDGSLEVTIHSAHGLDDVERFGKNDAYTRISLDFKHDKSFEKTFVHKNGGENPVWNQTLTLKDLKPEYHDLYLEILDDETTVDAPIAFAAIPLNQVFESPNNTFSGKFDVYTPSGKTKGEINLTIRALQPDESAQGQVSYDGSDRKGISRIDEAHQKRVKSLKNKETAADVGGVALAGLAALGAGYLLTKQDSSEKDKKEAEEKLRNEAREFA
;
A
#
# COMPACT_ATOMS: atom_id res chain seq x y z
N MET A 1 -24.78 -9.36 34.38
CA MET A 1 -24.54 -8.28 33.40
C MET A 1 -23.56 -8.86 32.37
N PHE A 2 -24.08 -9.37 31.26
CA PHE A 2 -23.23 -9.98 30.21
C PHE A 2 -22.76 -8.87 29.29
N HIS A 3 -21.45 -8.65 29.20
CA HIS A 3 -20.87 -7.79 28.18
C HIS A 3 -21.03 -8.52 26.85
N ARG A 4 -21.89 -7.99 25.98
CA ARG A 4 -22.08 -8.50 24.62
C ARG A 4 -20.84 -8.08 23.82
N HIS A 5 -19.96 -9.04 23.54
CA HIS A 5 -18.90 -8.85 22.56
C HIS A 5 -19.55 -8.69 21.19
N HIS A 6 -19.58 -7.46 20.68
CA HIS A 6 -19.97 -7.20 19.29
C HIS A 6 -18.72 -7.39 18.43
N ASP A 7 -18.24 -8.63 18.31
CA ASP A 7 -17.12 -8.94 17.41
C ASP A 7 -17.73 -9.22 16.03
N GLY A 8 -18.09 -8.15 15.33
CA GLY A 8 -18.57 -8.24 13.95
C GLY A 8 -17.46 -8.64 12.99
N SER A 9 -17.79 -8.74 11.71
CA SER A 9 -16.77 -8.86 10.66
C SER A 9 -17.06 -7.91 9.51
N LEU A 10 -16.04 -7.57 8.74
CA LEU A 10 -16.17 -6.76 7.54
C LEU A 10 -15.91 -7.64 6.32
N GLU A 11 -16.93 -7.84 5.51
CA GLU A 11 -16.82 -8.51 4.21
C GLU A 11 -16.56 -7.44 3.15
N VAL A 12 -15.43 -7.56 2.46
CA VAL A 12 -15.00 -6.60 1.44
C VAL A 12 -14.80 -7.33 0.14
N THR A 13 -15.65 -7.07 -0.84
CA THR A 13 -15.45 -7.52 -2.21
C THR A 13 -14.68 -6.45 -2.97
N ILE A 14 -13.45 -6.79 -3.36
CA ILE A 14 -12.57 -5.98 -4.19
C ILE A 14 -12.81 -6.37 -5.65
N HIS A 15 -13.47 -5.50 -6.41
CA HIS A 15 -13.85 -5.79 -7.79
C HIS A 15 -12.72 -5.49 -8.76
N SER A 16 -12.33 -4.22 -8.82
CA SER A 16 -11.37 -3.70 -9.80
C SER A 16 -10.80 -2.37 -9.34
N ALA A 17 -9.68 -1.96 -9.95
CA ALA A 17 -9.21 -0.58 -9.90
C ALA A 17 -9.00 -0.06 -11.32
N HIS A 18 -9.01 1.27 -11.49
CA HIS A 18 -8.88 1.92 -12.78
C HIS A 18 -8.00 3.17 -12.70
N GLY A 19 -7.23 3.41 -13.75
CA GLY A 19 -6.38 4.61 -13.88
C GLY A 19 -5.29 4.71 -12.82
N LEU A 20 -4.72 3.56 -12.42
CA LEU A 20 -3.56 3.51 -11.52
C LEU A 20 -2.29 4.05 -12.22
N ASP A 21 -1.26 4.40 -11.44
CA ASP A 21 0.07 4.65 -12.01
C ASP A 21 0.72 3.32 -12.44
N ASP A 22 1.46 3.37 -13.55
CA ASP A 22 2.38 2.31 -13.94
C ASP A 22 3.69 2.50 -13.13
N VAL A 23 4.02 1.52 -12.29
CA VAL A 23 5.20 1.58 -11.41
C VAL A 23 6.32 0.68 -11.89
N GLU A 24 6.08 -0.17 -12.89
CA GLU A 24 7.10 -1.01 -13.50
C GLU A 24 8.00 -0.21 -14.44
N ARG A 25 9.29 -0.57 -14.50
CA ARG A 25 10.21 -0.02 -15.52
C ARG A 25 10.05 -0.70 -16.88
N PHE A 26 9.59 -1.96 -16.89
CA PHE A 26 9.35 -2.77 -18.08
C PHE A 26 8.21 -3.75 -17.81
N GLY A 27 7.12 -3.65 -18.57
CA GLY A 27 5.99 -4.56 -18.44
C GLY A 27 4.68 -3.84 -18.16
N LYS A 28 3.81 -4.49 -17.39
CA LYS A 28 2.56 -3.95 -16.86
C LYS A 28 2.41 -4.50 -15.45
N ASN A 29 2.05 -3.63 -14.50
CA ASN A 29 1.76 -4.02 -13.12
C ASN A 29 1.07 -5.40 -12.97
N ASP A 30 1.68 -6.29 -12.20
CA ASP A 30 1.14 -7.51 -11.61
C ASP A 30 0.44 -7.18 -10.26
N ALA A 31 -0.70 -6.49 -10.34
CA ALA A 31 -1.29 -5.85 -9.15
C ALA A 31 -2.07 -6.81 -8.21
N TYR A 32 -1.94 -6.59 -6.91
CA TYR A 32 -2.83 -7.12 -5.88
C TYR A 32 -3.27 -6.02 -4.89
N THR A 33 -4.39 -6.26 -4.20
CA THR A 33 -4.87 -5.37 -3.14
C THR A 33 -4.76 -6.07 -1.79
N ARG A 34 -4.37 -5.35 -0.76
CA ARG A 34 -4.46 -5.79 0.63
C ARG A 34 -5.26 -4.82 1.48
N ILE A 35 -6.00 -5.35 2.46
CA ILE A 35 -6.89 -4.57 3.32
C ILE A 35 -6.66 -4.91 4.80
N SER A 36 -6.89 -3.93 5.69
CA SER A 36 -6.78 -4.11 7.14
C SER A 36 -7.64 -3.09 7.90
N LEU A 37 -8.05 -3.44 9.13
CA LEU A 37 -8.60 -2.51 10.12
C LEU A 37 -7.50 -1.86 10.98
N ASP A 38 -6.28 -2.44 10.99
CA ASP A 38 -5.08 -1.91 11.63
C ASP A 38 -3.87 -2.03 10.66
N PHE A 39 -3.51 -0.93 10.01
CA PHE A 39 -2.40 -0.91 9.05
C PHE A 39 -1.02 -0.94 9.72
N LYS A 40 -0.92 -0.83 11.05
CA LYS A 40 0.39 -0.72 11.73
C LYS A 40 1.21 -2.01 11.63
N HIS A 41 0.54 -3.15 11.46
CA HIS A 41 1.18 -4.46 11.45
C HIS A 41 0.92 -5.16 10.11
N ASP A 42 1.98 -5.56 9.39
CA ASP A 42 1.87 -6.26 8.10
C ASP A 42 1.03 -7.53 8.18
N LYS A 43 1.07 -8.22 9.33
CA LYS A 43 0.31 -9.45 9.57
C LYS A 43 -1.20 -9.24 9.72
N SER A 44 -1.65 -8.01 9.90
CA SER A 44 -3.09 -7.69 10.01
C SER A 44 -3.77 -7.55 8.64
N PHE A 45 -3.00 -7.60 7.55
CA PHE A 45 -3.53 -7.47 6.21
C PHE A 45 -4.01 -8.80 5.64
N GLU A 46 -5.21 -8.80 5.09
CA GLU A 46 -5.69 -9.82 4.16
C GLU A 46 -5.47 -9.34 2.72
N LYS A 47 -5.10 -10.24 1.81
CA LYS A 47 -4.76 -9.85 0.42
C LYS A 47 -5.51 -10.65 -0.64
N THR A 48 -5.71 -10.01 -1.79
CA THR A 48 -6.23 -10.66 -2.98
C THR A 48 -5.17 -11.54 -3.65
N PHE A 49 -5.59 -12.32 -4.65
CA PHE A 49 -4.66 -12.87 -5.63
C PHE A 49 -4.03 -11.74 -6.46
N VAL A 50 -2.94 -12.08 -7.15
CA VAL A 50 -2.21 -11.19 -8.06
C VAL A 50 -2.84 -11.25 -9.46
N HIS A 51 -3.29 -10.11 -9.99
CA HIS A 51 -3.76 -10.00 -11.36
C HIS A 51 -2.60 -9.66 -12.29
N LYS A 52 -2.04 -10.70 -12.91
CA LYS A 52 -0.86 -10.56 -13.76
C LYS A 52 -1.13 -9.75 -15.01
N ASN A 53 -0.19 -8.86 -15.38
CA ASN A 53 -0.24 -7.97 -16.53
C ASN A 53 -1.51 -7.10 -16.56
N GLY A 54 -2.03 -6.73 -15.38
CA GLY A 54 -3.23 -5.93 -15.21
C GLY A 54 -3.04 -4.45 -15.59
N GLY A 55 -1.80 -3.96 -15.51
CA GLY A 55 -1.44 -2.58 -15.83
C GLY A 55 -2.22 -1.58 -14.97
N GLU A 56 -2.75 -0.53 -15.59
CA GLU A 56 -3.49 0.52 -14.88
C GLU A 56 -4.91 0.12 -14.43
N ASN A 57 -5.44 -1.01 -14.90
CA ASN A 57 -6.85 -1.38 -14.71
C ASN A 57 -7.04 -2.84 -14.23
N PRO A 58 -6.50 -3.22 -13.06
CA PRO A 58 -6.59 -4.59 -12.58
C PRO A 58 -8.01 -4.97 -12.13
N VAL A 59 -8.34 -6.26 -12.28
CA VAL A 59 -9.61 -6.86 -11.88
C VAL A 59 -9.34 -8.06 -10.98
N TRP A 60 -9.95 -8.08 -9.81
CA TRP A 60 -9.82 -9.18 -8.86
C TRP A 60 -11.13 -9.93 -8.68
N ASN A 61 -12.25 -9.21 -8.53
CA ASN A 61 -13.52 -9.79 -8.09
C ASN A 61 -13.27 -10.80 -6.98
N GLN A 62 -12.70 -10.37 -5.85
CA GLN A 62 -12.38 -11.26 -4.73
C GLN A 62 -12.94 -10.70 -3.43
N THR A 63 -13.51 -11.57 -2.61
CA THR A 63 -14.04 -11.20 -1.29
C THR A 63 -13.07 -11.62 -0.20
N LEU A 64 -12.75 -10.68 0.69
CA LEU A 64 -11.93 -10.88 1.87
C LEU A 64 -12.77 -10.56 3.11
N THR A 65 -12.54 -11.28 4.20
CA THR A 65 -13.25 -11.08 5.47
C THR A 65 -12.28 -10.67 6.56
N LEU A 66 -12.44 -9.45 7.07
CA LEU A 66 -11.72 -8.96 8.24
C LEU A 66 -12.55 -9.30 9.49
N LYS A 67 -12.01 -10.17 10.33
CA LYS A 67 -12.64 -10.57 11.60
C LYS A 67 -12.40 -9.51 12.67
N ASP A 68 -13.08 -9.67 13.80
CA ASP A 68 -12.89 -8.85 15.00
C ASP A 68 -13.10 -7.35 14.72
N LEU A 69 -14.15 -7.01 13.96
CA LEU A 69 -14.56 -5.63 13.74
C LEU A 69 -15.09 -5.04 15.06
N LYS A 70 -14.27 -4.21 15.69
CA LYS A 70 -14.56 -3.52 16.94
C LYS A 70 -14.95 -2.05 16.74
N PRO A 71 -15.66 -1.43 17.71
CA PRO A 71 -16.11 -0.04 17.62
C PRO A 71 -15.00 1.01 17.47
N GLU A 72 -13.77 0.72 17.90
CA GLU A 72 -12.62 1.63 17.75
C GLU A 72 -12.08 1.71 16.31
N TYR A 73 -12.46 0.78 15.42
CA TYR A 73 -12.04 0.83 14.02
C TYR A 73 -12.93 1.80 13.26
N HIS A 74 -12.35 2.93 12.85
CA HIS A 74 -13.08 3.97 12.12
C HIS A 74 -12.87 3.91 10.61
N ASP A 75 -11.82 3.26 10.15
CA ASP A 75 -11.44 3.21 8.74
C ASP A 75 -11.10 1.77 8.32
N LEU A 76 -11.44 1.44 7.08
CA LEU A 76 -10.85 0.35 6.32
C LEU A 76 -9.64 0.90 5.57
N TYR A 77 -8.47 0.35 5.81
CA TYR A 77 -7.24 0.72 5.12
C TYR A 77 -7.01 -0.25 3.96
N LEU A 78 -6.68 0.28 2.79
CA LEU A 78 -6.31 -0.50 1.62
C LEU A 78 -4.99 -0.02 1.01
N GLU A 79 -4.24 -0.96 0.48
CA GLU A 79 -3.01 -0.72 -0.28
C GLU A 79 -3.06 -1.57 -1.55
N ILE A 80 -2.78 -0.95 -2.70
CA ILE A 80 -2.61 -1.62 -4.00
C ILE A 80 -1.12 -1.67 -4.26
N LEU A 81 -0.60 -2.88 -4.47
CA LEU A 81 0.81 -3.13 -4.70
C LEU A 81 1.00 -3.91 -6.00
N ASP A 82 2.18 -3.75 -6.55
CA ASP A 82 2.71 -4.54 -7.63
C ASP A 82 3.51 -5.72 -7.07
N ASP A 83 3.23 -6.94 -7.52
CA ASP A 83 3.94 -8.15 -7.11
C ASP A 83 5.32 -8.19 -7.76
N GLU A 84 6.37 -8.08 -6.96
CA GLU A 84 7.75 -8.00 -7.44
C GLU A 84 8.59 -9.16 -6.91
N THR A 85 9.64 -9.52 -7.65
CA THR A 85 10.50 -10.65 -7.26
C THR A 85 11.28 -10.41 -5.97
N THR A 86 11.50 -9.15 -5.58
CA THR A 86 12.28 -8.78 -4.40
C THR A 86 11.45 -8.09 -3.32
N VAL A 87 10.90 -6.91 -3.63
CA VAL A 87 10.08 -6.11 -2.72
C VAL A 87 8.92 -5.51 -3.49
N ASP A 88 7.70 -5.88 -3.12
CA ASP A 88 6.46 -5.38 -3.73
C ASP A 88 6.44 -3.84 -3.77
N ALA A 89 6.12 -3.29 -4.94
CA ALA A 89 6.09 -1.85 -5.15
C ALA A 89 4.69 -1.29 -4.81
N PRO A 90 4.55 -0.36 -3.85
CA PRO A 90 3.25 0.25 -3.58
C PRO A 90 2.84 1.18 -4.73
N ILE A 91 1.67 0.92 -5.31
CA ILE A 91 1.07 1.72 -6.40
C ILE A 91 0.18 2.81 -5.80
N ALA A 92 -0.75 2.43 -4.93
CA ALA A 92 -1.72 3.35 -4.35
C ALA A 92 -2.22 2.88 -2.98
N PHE A 93 -2.87 3.78 -2.24
CA PHE A 93 -3.49 3.50 -0.95
C PHE A 93 -4.74 4.35 -0.73
N ALA A 94 -5.57 3.94 0.24
CA ALA A 94 -6.65 4.77 0.75
C ALA A 94 -7.06 4.34 2.17
N ALA A 95 -7.61 5.29 2.93
CA ALA A 95 -8.41 5.01 4.12
C ALA A 95 -9.88 5.31 3.81
N ILE A 96 -10.77 4.36 4.09
CA ILE A 96 -12.21 4.46 3.83
C ILE A 96 -12.96 4.51 5.17
N PRO A 97 -13.59 5.64 5.52
CA PRO A 97 -14.38 5.75 6.74
C PRO A 97 -15.53 4.73 6.77
N LEU A 98 -15.62 3.92 7.83
CA LEU A 98 -16.62 2.85 7.93
C LEU A 98 -18.03 3.35 8.26
N ASN A 99 -18.18 4.59 8.74
CA ASN A 99 -19.49 5.17 9.04
C ASN A 99 -20.42 5.17 7.81
N GLN A 100 -19.89 5.40 6.61
CA GLN A 100 -20.69 5.36 5.37
C GLN A 100 -21.26 3.95 5.08
N VAL A 101 -20.61 2.90 5.59
CA VAL A 101 -21.07 1.52 5.49
C VAL A 101 -22.18 1.28 6.52
N PHE A 102 -21.95 1.66 7.78
CA PHE A 102 -22.92 1.49 8.87
C PHE A 102 -24.20 2.31 8.69
N GLU A 103 -24.12 3.46 8.01
CA GLU A 103 -25.26 4.32 7.70
C GLU A 103 -26.00 3.89 6.43
N SER A 104 -25.44 2.95 5.65
CA SER A 104 -26.07 2.44 4.44
C SER A 104 -27.10 1.34 4.74
N PRO A 105 -28.14 1.18 3.90
CA PRO A 105 -29.08 0.07 4.02
C PRO A 105 -28.37 -1.29 4.11
N ASN A 106 -28.82 -2.14 5.04
CA ASN A 106 -28.23 -3.46 5.30
C ASN A 106 -26.73 -3.44 5.63
N ASN A 107 -26.23 -2.33 6.19
CA ASN A 107 -24.82 -2.11 6.50
C ASN A 107 -23.90 -2.38 5.29
N THR A 108 -24.37 -2.07 4.07
CA THR A 108 -23.69 -2.41 2.82
C THR A 108 -23.51 -1.17 1.96
N PHE A 109 -22.26 -0.88 1.60
CA PHE A 109 -21.91 0.18 0.66
C PHE A 109 -21.22 -0.44 -0.58
N SER A 110 -21.81 -0.21 -1.75
CA SER A 110 -21.20 -0.52 -3.06
C SER A 110 -20.88 0.78 -3.76
N GLY A 111 -19.65 0.94 -4.26
CA GLY A 111 -19.26 2.14 -4.97
C GLY A 111 -17.77 2.25 -5.30
N LYS A 112 -17.40 3.42 -5.82
CA LYS A 112 -16.06 3.78 -6.27
C LYS A 112 -15.38 4.68 -5.25
N PHE A 113 -14.10 4.44 -4.98
CA PHE A 113 -13.31 5.20 -4.01
C PHE A 113 -12.05 5.73 -4.67
N ASP A 114 -11.72 7.00 -4.45
CA ASP A 114 -10.43 7.53 -4.92
C ASP A 114 -9.28 6.84 -4.19
N VAL A 115 -8.20 6.57 -4.92
CA VAL A 115 -6.95 6.09 -4.32
C VAL A 115 -5.82 7.10 -4.54
N TYR A 116 -4.83 7.06 -3.65
CA TYR A 116 -3.76 8.03 -3.58
C TYR A 116 -2.41 7.35 -3.79
N THR A 117 -1.56 7.94 -4.62
CA THR A 117 -0.17 7.51 -4.78
C THR A 117 0.59 7.67 -3.46
N PRO A 118 1.73 6.99 -3.23
CA PRO A 118 2.56 7.19 -2.03
C PRO A 118 2.89 8.67 -1.76
N SER A 119 3.02 9.50 -2.80
CA SER A 119 3.25 10.94 -2.66
C SER A 119 2.06 11.75 -2.12
N GLY A 120 0.85 11.17 -2.11
CA GLY A 120 -0.40 11.80 -1.68
C GLY A 120 -1.23 12.41 -2.81
N LYS A 121 -0.86 12.19 -4.07
CA LYS A 121 -1.66 12.63 -5.21
C LYS A 121 -2.80 11.65 -5.47
N THR A 122 -4.01 12.15 -5.68
CA THR A 122 -5.14 11.34 -6.17
C THR A 122 -4.84 10.84 -7.58
N LYS A 123 -4.90 9.52 -7.76
CA LYS A 123 -4.65 8.87 -9.04
C LYS A 123 -5.38 7.52 -9.06
N GLY A 124 -6.43 7.46 -9.87
CA GLY A 124 -7.24 6.27 -10.05
C GLY A 124 -8.30 6.09 -8.98
N GLU A 125 -9.08 5.03 -9.16
CA GLU A 125 -10.17 4.65 -8.26
C GLU A 125 -10.26 3.14 -8.11
N ILE A 126 -10.81 2.69 -6.98
CA ILE A 126 -11.08 1.28 -6.68
C ILE A 126 -12.58 1.07 -6.47
N ASN A 127 -13.11 0.00 -7.07
CA ASN A 127 -14.50 -0.40 -7.00
C ASN A 127 -14.66 -1.47 -5.93
N LEU A 128 -15.45 -1.19 -4.89
CA LEU A 128 -15.63 -2.06 -3.74
C LEU A 128 -17.11 -2.27 -3.42
N THR A 129 -17.41 -3.43 -2.86
CA THR A 129 -18.61 -3.64 -2.04
C THR A 129 -18.16 -4.00 -0.64
N ILE A 130 -18.55 -3.18 0.35
CA ILE A 130 -18.17 -3.32 1.75
C ILE A 130 -19.44 -3.60 2.55
N ARG A 131 -19.46 -4.68 3.32
CA ARG A 131 -20.57 -5.07 4.18
C ARG A 131 -20.09 -5.34 5.59
N ALA A 132 -20.71 -4.70 6.58
CA ALA A 132 -20.49 -5.03 7.97
C ALA A 132 -21.48 -6.11 8.42
N LEU A 133 -20.95 -7.24 8.86
CA LEU A 133 -21.68 -8.41 9.31
C LEU A 133 -21.84 -8.38 10.82
N GLN A 134 -23.05 -8.69 11.29
CA GLN A 134 -23.29 -8.97 12.70
C GLN A 134 -22.72 -10.34 13.07
N PRO A 135 -22.42 -10.61 14.36
CA PRO A 135 -21.81 -11.89 14.78
C PRO A 135 -22.59 -13.16 14.39
N ASP A 136 -23.90 -13.05 14.17
CA ASP A 136 -24.79 -14.12 13.76
C ASP A 136 -25.04 -14.17 12.23
N GLU A 137 -24.52 -13.20 11.48
CA GLU A 137 -24.60 -13.20 10.02
C GLU A 137 -23.43 -13.95 9.40
N SER A 138 -23.74 -14.81 8.43
CA SER A 138 -22.72 -15.48 7.62
C SER A 138 -22.27 -14.59 6.47
N ALA A 139 -20.96 -14.65 6.18
CA ALA A 139 -20.38 -14.14 4.96
C ALA A 139 -21.12 -14.71 3.73
N GLN A 140 -21.50 -13.85 2.79
CA GLN A 140 -22.22 -14.24 1.58
C GLN A 140 -21.26 -14.61 0.43
N GLY A 141 -19.96 -14.40 0.63
CA GLY A 141 -18.94 -14.70 -0.37
C GLY A 141 -18.93 -13.66 -1.48
N GLN A 142 -18.62 -14.09 -2.71
CA GLN A 142 -18.50 -13.23 -3.87
C GLN A 142 -19.80 -12.49 -4.18
N VAL A 143 -19.83 -11.17 -3.94
CA VAL A 143 -20.93 -10.30 -4.37
C VAL A 143 -20.58 -9.71 -5.74
N SER A 144 -21.51 -9.66 -6.68
CA SER A 144 -21.29 -8.95 -7.95
C SER A 144 -21.35 -7.44 -7.73
N TYR A 145 -20.48 -6.69 -8.40
CA TYR A 145 -20.60 -5.23 -8.43
C TYR A 145 -21.92 -4.86 -9.10
N ASP A 146 -22.70 -4.00 -8.44
CA ASP A 146 -24.02 -3.55 -8.92
C ASP A 146 -23.93 -2.53 -10.07
N GLY A 147 -22.72 -2.20 -10.53
CA GLY A 147 -22.49 -1.18 -11.54
C GLY A 147 -22.82 0.23 -11.04
N SER A 148 -22.93 0.44 -9.73
CA SER A 148 -23.33 1.74 -9.20
C SER A 148 -22.23 2.78 -9.37
N ASP A 149 -22.53 3.89 -10.05
CA ASP A 149 -21.65 5.07 -10.10
C ASP A 149 -21.62 5.86 -8.77
N ARG A 150 -21.98 5.22 -7.66
CA ARG A 150 -21.92 5.80 -6.33
C ARG A 150 -20.46 6.05 -5.96
N LYS A 151 -20.10 7.31 -5.71
CA LYS A 151 -18.80 7.67 -5.16
C LYS A 151 -18.84 7.53 -3.64
N GLY A 152 -17.98 6.69 -3.10
CA GLY A 152 -17.71 6.59 -1.68
C GLY A 152 -16.68 7.62 -1.22
N ILE A 153 -16.63 7.85 0.08
CA ILE A 153 -15.64 8.72 0.70
C ILE A 153 -14.38 7.91 0.97
N SER A 154 -13.25 8.37 0.46
CA SER A 154 -11.91 7.93 0.86
C SER A 154 -11.07 9.14 1.26
N ARG A 155 -10.00 8.90 2.01
CA ARG A 155 -9.08 9.95 2.49
C ARG A 155 -7.65 9.44 2.61
N ILE A 156 -6.74 10.40 2.74
CA ILE A 156 -5.37 10.17 3.18
C ILE A 156 -5.35 10.18 4.72
N ASP A 157 -5.00 9.06 5.33
CA ASP A 157 -4.52 9.04 6.72
C ASP A 157 -3.01 9.28 6.73
N GLU A 158 -2.53 10.22 7.54
CA GLU A 158 -1.12 10.63 7.53
C GLU A 158 -0.16 9.52 7.98
N ALA A 159 -0.57 8.70 8.95
CA ALA A 159 0.27 7.61 9.46
C ALA A 159 0.30 6.45 8.46
N HIS A 160 -0.83 6.17 7.81
CA HIS A 160 -0.92 5.22 6.71
C HIS A 160 -0.07 5.66 5.52
N GLN A 161 -0.14 6.94 5.12
CA GLN A 161 0.71 7.47 4.04
C GLN A 161 2.21 7.34 4.38
N LYS A 162 2.62 7.67 5.61
CA LYS A 162 4.02 7.53 6.05
C LYS A 162 4.51 6.08 5.93
N ARG A 163 3.66 5.12 6.31
CA ARG A 163 3.94 3.69 6.11
C ARG A 163 4.11 3.36 4.63
N VAL A 164 3.18 3.76 3.77
CA VAL A 164 3.23 3.46 2.33
C VAL A 164 4.46 4.08 1.67
N LYS A 165 4.84 5.31 2.06
CA LYS A 165 6.12 5.93 1.66
C LYS A 165 7.34 5.11 2.11
N SER A 166 7.31 4.57 3.33
CA SER A 166 8.39 3.69 3.79
C SER A 166 8.50 2.40 2.99
N LEU A 167 7.37 1.84 2.51
CA LEU A 167 7.39 0.68 1.61
C LEU A 167 8.02 1.05 0.27
N LYS A 168 7.63 2.19 -0.31
CA LYS A 168 8.22 2.66 -1.57
C LYS A 168 9.73 2.88 -1.44
N ASN A 169 10.18 3.50 -0.35
CA ASN A 169 11.61 3.69 -0.11
C ASN A 169 12.39 2.37 0.01
N LYS A 170 11.77 1.31 0.57
CA LYS A 170 12.39 -0.02 0.66
C LYS A 170 12.52 -0.67 -0.72
N GLU A 171 11.48 -0.59 -1.54
CA GLU A 171 11.52 -1.05 -2.94
C GLU A 171 12.61 -0.31 -3.72
N THR A 172 12.65 1.03 -3.61
CA THR A 172 13.65 1.83 -4.33
C THR A 172 15.08 1.50 -3.87
N ALA A 173 15.27 1.17 -2.58
CA ALA A 173 16.56 0.73 -2.06
C ALA A 173 16.97 -0.68 -2.55
N ALA A 174 16.00 -1.58 -2.78
CA ALA A 174 16.25 -2.90 -3.35
C ALA A 174 16.67 -2.79 -4.82
N ASP A 175 15.96 -1.98 -5.60
CA ASP A 175 16.21 -1.68 -7.01
C ASP A 175 17.63 -1.19 -7.31
N VAL A 176 18.21 -0.40 -6.39
CA VAL A 176 19.56 0.16 -6.54
C VAL A 176 20.67 -0.77 -6.03
N GLY A 177 20.35 -2.04 -5.70
CA GLY A 177 21.36 -3.05 -5.36
C GLY A 177 21.65 -3.24 -3.87
N GLY A 178 20.68 -3.00 -2.98
CA GLY A 178 20.72 -3.54 -1.61
C GLY A 178 21.71 -2.88 -0.65
N VAL A 179 21.81 -1.55 -0.65
CA VAL A 179 22.47 -0.79 0.41
C VAL A 179 21.49 0.22 1.00
N ALA A 180 20.56 -0.24 1.82
CA ALA A 180 19.78 0.66 2.66
C ALA A 180 20.69 1.17 3.80
N LEU A 181 21.37 2.27 3.52
CA LEU A 181 22.00 3.12 4.52
C LEU A 181 20.98 3.45 5.61
N ALA A 182 21.12 2.80 6.76
CA ALA A 182 20.54 3.26 8.00
C ALA A 182 21.12 4.66 8.30
N GLY A 183 20.51 5.72 7.75
CA GLY A 183 20.88 7.09 8.12
C GLY A 183 20.76 8.22 7.09
N LEU A 184 20.07 8.09 5.95
CA LEU A 184 19.98 9.22 5.00
C LEU A 184 18.82 10.17 5.26
N ALA A 185 18.92 10.88 6.38
CA ALA A 185 18.42 12.25 6.48
C ALA A 185 19.61 13.21 6.33
N ALA A 186 20.04 13.50 5.10
CA ALA A 186 20.85 14.68 4.81
C ALA A 186 20.79 15.02 3.32
N LEU A 187 20.10 16.12 3.02
CA LEU A 187 20.25 16.84 1.77
C LEU A 187 21.68 17.39 1.70
N GLY A 188 22.37 17.18 0.57
CA GLY A 188 23.58 17.92 0.20
C GLY A 188 24.87 17.10 0.18
N ALA A 189 25.48 17.05 -1.01
CA ALA A 189 26.89 16.72 -1.30
C ALA A 189 27.58 15.71 -0.36
N GLY A 190 27.65 14.44 -0.76
CA GLY A 190 28.59 13.50 -0.15
C GLY A 190 28.14 12.06 -0.22
N TYR A 191 28.60 11.35 -1.26
CA TYR A 191 28.67 9.91 -1.27
C TYR A 191 29.61 9.47 -0.14
N LEU A 192 29.07 8.98 0.99
CA LEU A 192 29.89 8.52 2.12
C LEU A 192 29.43 7.15 2.64
N LEU A 193 30.29 6.18 2.27
CA LEU A 193 30.82 5.07 3.06
C LEU A 193 29.87 3.95 3.50
N THR A 194 29.85 2.89 2.70
CA THR A 194 29.74 1.52 3.21
C THR A 194 31.09 1.01 3.69
N LYS A 195 31.16 0.70 4.98
CA LYS A 195 32.33 0.13 5.65
C LYS A 195 32.29 -1.39 5.50
N GLN A 196 33.10 -1.95 4.60
CA GLN A 196 33.54 -3.34 4.70
C GLN A 196 34.97 -3.47 4.13
N ASP A 197 35.93 -3.49 5.07
CA ASP A 197 37.29 -4.05 4.99
C ASP A 197 38.17 -3.74 3.76
N SER A 198 38.40 -2.45 3.46
CA SER A 198 39.48 -2.04 2.56
C SER A 198 40.76 -1.72 3.34
N SER A 199 41.88 -2.28 2.92
CA SER A 199 43.20 -2.06 3.50
C SER A 199 43.59 -0.57 3.49
N GLU A 200 44.46 -0.11 4.40
CA GLU A 200 44.92 1.30 4.45
C GLU A 200 45.50 1.81 3.13
N LYS A 201 45.95 0.91 2.25
CA LYS A 201 46.47 1.22 0.93
C LYS A 201 45.38 1.76 -0.01
N ASP A 202 44.20 1.15 0.02
CA ASP A 202 43.08 1.50 -0.87
C ASP A 202 42.52 2.90 -0.52
N LYS A 203 42.56 3.27 0.77
CA LYS A 203 42.20 4.61 1.23
C LYS A 203 43.15 5.68 0.70
N LYS A 204 44.47 5.41 0.75
CA LYS A 204 45.48 6.36 0.25
C LYS A 204 45.37 6.56 -1.26
N GLU A 205 45.13 5.48 -2.02
CA GLU A 205 44.94 5.57 -3.47
C GLU A 205 43.65 6.32 -3.84
N ALA A 206 42.57 6.15 -3.08
CA ALA A 206 41.33 6.90 -3.29
C ALA A 206 41.47 8.39 -2.93
N GLU A 207 42.14 8.73 -1.82
CA GLU A 207 42.41 10.12 -1.43
C GLU A 207 43.33 10.83 -2.44
N GLU A 208 44.33 10.12 -2.98
CA GLU A 208 45.24 10.67 -3.99
C GLU A 208 44.53 10.89 -5.34
N LYS A 209 43.65 9.98 -5.75
CA LYS A 209 42.80 10.18 -6.94
C LYS A 209 41.89 11.40 -6.80
N LEU A 210 41.20 11.52 -5.66
CA LEU A 210 40.32 12.66 -5.40
C LEU A 210 41.08 13.99 -5.40
N ARG A 211 42.29 14.01 -4.84
CA ARG A 211 43.14 15.20 -4.82
C ARG A 211 43.65 15.60 -6.21
N ASN A 212 43.87 14.63 -7.09
CA ASN A 212 44.29 14.90 -8.46
C ASN A 212 43.12 15.36 -9.33
N GLU A 213 41.94 14.76 -9.19
CA GLU A 213 40.73 15.23 -9.89
C GLU A 213 40.33 16.64 -9.45
N ALA A 214 40.39 16.96 -8.15
CA ALA A 214 40.11 18.31 -7.66
C ALA A 214 41.10 19.38 -8.16
N ARG A 215 42.28 18.97 -8.65
CA ARG A 215 43.27 19.84 -9.29
C ARG A 215 43.06 19.99 -10.79
N GLU A 216 42.31 19.10 -11.43
CA GLU A 216 41.98 19.21 -12.86
C GLU A 216 40.77 20.11 -13.12
N PHE A 217 39.99 20.45 -12.08
CA PHE A 217 38.83 21.34 -12.16
C PHE A 217 39.04 22.72 -11.52
N ALA A 218 40.29 23.08 -11.16
CA ALA A 218 40.68 24.38 -10.62
C ALA A 218 41.70 25.07 -11.53
#